data_AF-A0A845F420-F1
#
_entry.id   AF-A0A845F420-F1
#
_cell.length_a   1.000
_cell.length_b   1.000
_cell.length_c   1.000
_cell.angle_alpha   90.00
_cell.angle_beta   90.00
_cell.angle_gamma   90.00
#
_symmetry.space_group_name_H-M   'P 1'
#
loop_
_entity.id
_entity.type
_entity.pdbx_description
1 polymer ?
#
loop_
_entity_poly.entity_id
_entity_poly.type
_entity_poly.pdbx_seq_one_letter_code
_entity_poly.pdbx_strand_id
1 'polypeptide(L)'
;MVKGNKGGRPYKTNPEIIEMVNEIKKAKEQGDEKAHEKAKTKLRNKMRKDTKICGALKGDMTLCYRKPVEGKARCHWHGGKSTGPTTQEGREKALKNLNPKAFMIHGLYSKDFKSQLTQEETDMYNYFMDWFFETYPDDTDPVNLSLFDRFLMNKIKQARKDSVDFLSDSQNYNDFEVKLIRFAETLGLNRKFNKSRENSDNKQKTDITMLFQDDNE
;
A
#
# COMPACT_ATOMS: atom_id res chain seq x y z
N MET A 1 -32.31 -42.18 17.75
CA MET A 1 -31.92 -42.42 16.34
C MET A 1 -31.88 -41.08 15.59
N VAL A 2 -30.69 -40.48 15.46
CA VAL A 2 -30.49 -39.21 14.76
C VAL A 2 -30.56 -39.49 13.25
N LYS A 3 -31.61 -39.00 12.59
CA LYS A 3 -31.83 -39.19 11.15
C LYS A 3 -30.66 -38.54 10.39
N GLY A 4 -29.78 -39.37 9.83
CA GLY A 4 -28.69 -38.95 8.95
C GLY A 4 -29.25 -38.17 7.76
N ASN A 5 -28.77 -36.94 7.60
CA ASN A 5 -29.19 -36.04 6.55
C ASN A 5 -28.76 -36.63 5.19
N LYS A 6 -29.73 -37.14 4.41
CA LYS A 6 -29.49 -37.76 3.10
C LYS A 6 -28.82 -36.73 2.19
N GLY A 7 -27.64 -37.10 1.65
CA GLY A 7 -26.81 -36.26 0.81
C GLY A 7 -27.61 -35.64 -0.33
N GLY A 8 -27.77 -34.32 -0.28
CA GLY A 8 -28.37 -33.57 -1.39
C GLY A 8 -27.57 -33.77 -2.67
N ARG A 9 -28.28 -33.80 -3.80
CA ARG A 9 -27.70 -33.87 -5.15
C ARG A 9 -26.56 -32.86 -5.26
N PRO A 10 -25.35 -33.26 -5.69
CA PRO A 10 -24.24 -32.31 -5.84
C PRO A 10 -24.70 -31.19 -6.78
N TYR A 11 -24.52 -29.94 -6.33
CA TYR A 11 -24.80 -28.76 -7.15
C TYR A 11 -24.02 -28.92 -8.46
N LYS A 12 -24.70 -28.85 -9.61
CA LYS A 12 -24.04 -28.84 -10.92
C LYS A 12 -23.18 -27.57 -10.97
N THR A 13 -21.90 -27.74 -10.70
CA THR A 13 -20.93 -26.66 -10.75
C THR A 13 -20.81 -26.16 -12.17
N ASN A 14 -20.83 -24.84 -12.33
CA ASN A 14 -20.49 -24.20 -13.60
C ASN A 14 -19.06 -24.67 -14.00
N PRO A 15 -18.85 -25.15 -15.24
CA PRO A 15 -17.54 -25.59 -15.75
C PRO A 15 -16.40 -24.63 -15.44
N GLU A 16 -16.66 -23.32 -15.52
CA GLU A 16 -15.69 -22.26 -15.23
C GLU A 16 -15.15 -22.30 -13.80
N ILE A 17 -15.96 -22.75 -12.83
CA ILE A 17 -15.56 -22.83 -11.41
C ILE A 17 -14.57 -23.97 -11.21
N ILE A 18 -14.78 -25.08 -11.90
CA ILE A 18 -13.88 -26.25 -11.85
C ILE A 18 -12.52 -25.87 -12.44
N GLU A 19 -12.52 -25.15 -13.56
CA GLU A 19 -11.30 -24.69 -14.22
C GLU A 19 -10.47 -23.79 -13.30
N MET A 20 -11.07 -22.79 -12.65
CA MET A 20 -10.35 -21.94 -11.68
C MET A 20 -9.79 -22.74 -10.48
N VAL A 21 -10.48 -23.79 -10.03
CA VAL A 21 -9.94 -24.65 -8.96
C VAL A 21 -8.74 -25.46 -9.47
N ASN A 22 -8.78 -25.92 -10.72
CA ASN A 22 -7.66 -26.62 -11.33
C ASN A 22 -6.46 -25.69 -11.57
N GLU A 23 -6.68 -24.43 -11.94
CA GLU A 23 -5.62 -23.42 -12.01
C GLU A 23 -4.93 -23.23 -10.65
N ILE A 24 -5.70 -23.17 -9.56
CA ILE A 24 -5.15 -23.06 -8.20
C ILE A 24 -4.30 -24.28 -7.84
N LYS A 25 -4.76 -25.49 -8.18
CA LYS A 25 -4.00 -26.72 -7.95
C LYS A 25 -2.69 -26.72 -8.72
N LYS A 26 -2.72 -26.39 -10.02
CA LYS A 26 -1.54 -26.29 -10.87
C LYS A 26 -0.54 -25.26 -10.34
N ALA A 27 -1.01 -24.07 -9.95
CA ALA A 27 -0.15 -23.03 -9.40
C ALA A 27 0.51 -23.46 -8.07
N LYS A 28 -0.20 -24.21 -7.23
CA LYS A 28 0.36 -24.78 -6.00
C LYS A 28 1.41 -25.86 -6.29
N GLU A 29 1.17 -26.73 -7.27
CA GLU A 29 2.11 -27.77 -7.69
C GLU A 29 3.39 -27.17 -8.32
N GLN A 30 3.25 -26.05 -9.03
CA GLN A 30 4.36 -25.31 -9.65
C GLN A 30 5.17 -24.46 -8.65
N GLY A 31 4.70 -24.31 -7.40
CA GLY A 31 5.37 -23.48 -6.39
C GLY A 31 5.31 -21.97 -6.64
N ASP A 32 4.48 -21.50 -7.58
CA ASP A 32 4.30 -20.07 -7.86
C ASP A 32 3.29 -19.46 -6.87
N GLU A 33 3.82 -18.88 -5.79
CA GLU A 33 3.00 -18.24 -4.75
C GLU A 33 2.17 -17.06 -5.28
N LYS A 34 2.72 -16.28 -6.23
CA LYS A 34 2.04 -15.10 -6.79
C LYS A 34 0.87 -15.52 -7.68
N ALA A 35 1.06 -16.51 -8.54
CA ALA A 35 -0.01 -17.06 -9.37
C ALA A 35 -1.10 -17.72 -8.52
N HIS A 36 -0.71 -18.46 -7.49
CA HIS A 36 -1.63 -19.13 -6.58
C HIS A 36 -2.53 -18.15 -5.80
N GLU A 37 -1.97 -17.06 -5.25
CA GLU A 37 -2.78 -16.04 -4.56
C GLU A 37 -3.68 -15.25 -5.54
N LYS A 38 -3.20 -14.96 -6.76
CA LYS A 38 -4.02 -14.31 -7.79
C LYS A 38 -5.21 -15.19 -8.20
N ALA A 39 -5.00 -16.48 -8.43
CA ALA A 39 -6.05 -17.43 -8.79
C ALA A 39 -7.08 -17.62 -7.66
N LYS A 40 -6.61 -17.76 -6.40
CA LYS A 40 -7.48 -17.78 -5.22
C LYS A 40 -8.34 -16.53 -5.11
N THR A 41 -7.76 -15.35 -5.36
CA THR A 41 -8.48 -14.07 -5.26
C THR A 41 -9.57 -13.97 -6.31
N LYS A 42 -9.29 -14.36 -7.56
CA LYS A 42 -10.31 -14.44 -8.63
C LYS A 42 -11.47 -15.35 -8.23
N LEU A 43 -11.17 -16.56 -7.75
CA LEU A 43 -12.18 -17.51 -7.30
C LEU A 43 -13.02 -16.95 -6.14
N ARG A 44 -12.38 -16.35 -5.13
CA ARG A 44 -13.07 -15.73 -3.98
C ARG A 44 -14.04 -14.63 -4.42
N ASN A 45 -13.65 -13.80 -5.39
CA ASN A 45 -14.50 -12.71 -5.89
C ASN A 45 -15.71 -13.24 -6.67
N LYS A 46 -15.53 -14.32 -7.45
CA LYS A 46 -16.66 -14.98 -8.13
C LYS A 46 -17.61 -15.64 -7.13
N MET A 47 -17.07 -16.39 -6.17
CA MET A 47 -17.86 -17.06 -5.13
C MET A 47 -18.58 -16.08 -4.20
N ARG A 48 -18.08 -14.86 -4.00
CA ARG A 48 -18.80 -13.82 -3.24
C ARG A 48 -20.11 -13.38 -3.92
N LYS A 49 -20.19 -13.46 -5.24
CA LYS A 49 -21.40 -13.11 -6.01
C LYS A 49 -22.42 -14.25 -5.98
N ASP A 50 -21.96 -15.49 -5.92
CA ASP A 50 -22.81 -16.68 -5.85
C ASP A 50 -23.29 -16.95 -4.41
N THR A 51 -24.47 -16.45 -4.05
CA THR A 51 -25.08 -16.68 -2.72
C THR A 51 -25.65 -18.09 -2.52
N LYS A 52 -25.57 -18.95 -3.54
CA LYS A 52 -26.14 -20.32 -3.52
C LYS A 52 -25.26 -21.32 -2.78
N ILE A 53 -23.93 -21.14 -2.81
CA ILE A 53 -22.96 -22.06 -2.23
C ILE A 53 -21.94 -21.31 -1.37
N CYS A 54 -21.36 -21.98 -0.37
CA CYS A 54 -20.34 -21.39 0.49
C CYS A 54 -19.06 -21.03 -0.28
N GLY A 55 -18.67 -21.81 -1.30
CA GLY A 55 -17.52 -21.53 -2.17
C GLY A 55 -16.17 -21.43 -1.44
N ALA A 56 -16.05 -21.98 -0.23
CA ALA A 56 -14.79 -22.00 0.52
C ALA A 56 -13.93 -23.18 0.05
N LEU A 57 -12.64 -22.97 -0.13
CA LEU A 57 -11.69 -24.06 -0.41
C LEU A 57 -11.40 -24.82 0.89
N LYS A 58 -11.58 -26.14 0.85
CA LYS A 58 -11.17 -27.05 1.92
C LYS A 58 -9.66 -27.33 1.83
N GLY A 59 -9.10 -28.01 2.84
CA GLY A 59 -7.68 -28.44 2.84
C GLY A 59 -7.28 -29.19 1.57
N ASP A 60 -8.16 -30.05 1.06
CA ASP A 60 -7.94 -30.83 -0.17
C ASP A 60 -8.12 -30.04 -1.47
N MET A 61 -8.18 -28.70 -1.39
CA MET A 61 -8.41 -27.80 -2.53
C MET A 61 -9.74 -28.07 -3.26
N THR A 62 -10.71 -28.65 -2.56
CA THR A 62 -12.08 -28.83 -3.05
C THR A 62 -13.00 -27.73 -2.55
N LEU A 63 -14.01 -27.35 -3.34
CA LEU A 63 -14.97 -26.33 -2.92
C LEU A 63 -16.02 -26.88 -1.95
N CYS A 64 -16.45 -26.01 -1.05
CA CYS A 64 -17.57 -26.25 -0.14
C CYS A 64 -18.90 -25.90 -0.82
N TYR A 65 -19.70 -26.91 -1.13
CA TYR A 65 -21.02 -26.77 -1.76
C TYR A 65 -22.18 -26.56 -0.77
N ARG A 66 -21.91 -26.51 0.54
CA ARG A 66 -22.95 -26.24 1.55
C ARG A 66 -23.58 -24.87 1.33
N LYS A 67 -24.88 -24.74 1.58
CA LYS A 67 -25.59 -23.46 1.52
C LYS A 67 -24.97 -22.46 2.52
N PRO A 68 -24.76 -21.19 2.14
CA PRO A 68 -24.37 -20.14 3.07
C PRO A 68 -25.43 -19.91 4.17
N VAL A 69 -25.01 -19.31 5.28
CA VAL A 69 -25.94 -18.76 6.27
C VAL A 69 -26.68 -17.59 5.62
N GLU A 70 -27.96 -17.41 5.95
CA GLU A 70 -28.78 -16.33 5.40
C GLU A 70 -28.13 -14.95 5.60
N GLY A 71 -28.10 -14.14 4.54
CA GLY A 71 -27.43 -12.83 4.54
C GLY A 71 -25.89 -12.88 4.58
N LYS A 72 -25.26 -14.05 4.50
CA LYS A 72 -23.79 -14.22 4.54
C LYS A 72 -23.29 -14.98 3.30
N ALA A 73 -22.02 -14.77 2.95
CA ALA A 73 -21.38 -15.45 1.82
C ALA A 73 -20.84 -16.86 2.15
N ARG A 74 -20.83 -17.28 3.43
CA ARG A 74 -20.22 -18.54 3.88
C ARG A 74 -21.17 -19.37 4.74
N CYS A 75 -20.96 -20.68 4.79
CA CYS A 75 -21.71 -21.59 5.66
C CYS A 75 -21.18 -21.55 7.10
N HIS A 76 -21.93 -22.13 8.05
CA HIS A 76 -21.58 -22.14 9.48
C HIS A 76 -20.17 -22.69 9.77
N TRP A 77 -19.73 -23.71 9.03
CA TRP A 77 -18.43 -24.37 9.21
C TRP A 77 -17.25 -23.52 8.70
N HIS A 78 -17.50 -22.62 7.76
CA HIS A 78 -16.49 -21.75 7.17
C HIS A 78 -16.70 -20.29 7.60
N GLY A 79 -17.02 -20.09 8.87
CA GLY A 79 -17.10 -18.76 9.48
C GLY A 79 -18.37 -17.97 9.19
N GLY A 80 -19.41 -18.58 8.59
CA GLY A 80 -20.69 -17.91 8.34
C GLY A 80 -21.41 -17.44 9.61
N LYS A 81 -21.12 -18.05 10.76
CA LYS A 81 -21.58 -17.59 12.09
C LYS A 81 -20.50 -16.87 12.90
N SER A 82 -19.31 -16.62 12.34
CA SER A 82 -18.28 -15.89 13.08
C SER A 82 -18.67 -14.43 13.19
N THR A 83 -18.90 -13.96 14.41
CA THR A 83 -19.23 -12.57 14.74
C THR A 83 -18.03 -11.78 15.23
N GLY A 84 -16.82 -12.37 15.18
CA GLY A 84 -15.65 -11.84 15.88
C GLY A 84 -15.80 -11.92 17.41
N PRO A 85 -14.81 -11.40 18.18
CA PRO A 85 -14.88 -11.37 19.63
C PRO A 85 -15.99 -10.40 20.09
N THR A 86 -17.04 -10.94 20.70
CA THR A 86 -18.16 -10.17 21.24
C THR A 86 -17.92 -9.73 22.69
N THR A 87 -17.08 -10.44 23.43
CA THR A 87 -16.72 -10.14 24.83
C THR A 87 -15.56 -9.13 24.92
N GLN A 88 -15.50 -8.36 26.02
CA GLN A 88 -14.41 -7.43 26.29
C GLN A 88 -13.05 -8.15 26.36
N GLU A 89 -12.97 -9.25 27.13
CA GLU A 89 -11.76 -10.09 27.21
C GLU A 89 -11.32 -10.63 25.83
N GLY A 90 -12.27 -10.99 24.96
CA GLY A 90 -11.97 -11.46 23.61
C GLY A 90 -11.41 -10.35 22.73
N ARG A 91 -11.91 -9.11 22.88
CA ARG A 91 -11.39 -7.94 22.17
C ARG A 91 -9.99 -7.59 22.64
N GLU A 92 -9.73 -7.66 23.95
CA GLU A 92 -8.39 -7.43 24.50
C GLU A 92 -7.37 -8.47 24.03
N LYS A 93 -7.74 -9.76 24.00
CA LYS A 93 -6.89 -10.80 23.41
C LYS A 93 -6.61 -10.54 21.93
N ALA A 94 -7.61 -10.10 21.18
CA ALA A 94 -7.43 -9.74 19.77
C ALA A 94 -6.51 -8.50 19.60
N LEU A 95 -6.64 -7.50 20.48
CA LEU A 95 -5.78 -6.32 20.48
C LEU A 95 -4.33 -6.65 20.85
N LYS A 96 -4.11 -7.54 21.82
CA LYS A 96 -2.76 -8.01 22.20
C LYS A 96 -2.06 -8.76 21.07
N ASN A 97 -2.82 -9.47 20.23
CA ASN A 97 -2.29 -10.17 19.05
C ASN A 97 -2.03 -9.24 17.87
N LEU A 98 -2.53 -8.00 17.91
CA LEU A 98 -2.26 -7.02 16.87
C LEU A 98 -0.81 -6.55 16.98
N ASN A 99 -0.09 -6.49 15.86
CA ASN A 99 1.26 -5.96 15.86
C ASN A 99 1.21 -4.49 16.36
N PRO A 100 1.97 -4.12 17.41
CA PRO A 100 1.94 -2.76 17.96
C PRO A 100 2.33 -1.71 16.92
N LYS A 101 3.06 -2.06 15.87
CA LYS A 101 3.45 -1.17 14.77
C LYS A 101 2.43 -1.09 13.63
N ALA A 102 1.33 -1.85 13.68
CA ALA A 102 0.33 -1.90 12.60
C ALA A 102 -0.34 -0.54 12.33
N PHE A 103 -0.48 0.31 13.36
CA PHE A 103 -1.06 1.66 13.19
C PHE A 103 -0.18 2.57 12.33
N MET A 104 1.15 2.38 12.34
CA MET A 104 2.07 3.16 11.51
C MET A 104 1.85 2.91 10.02
N ILE A 105 1.43 1.69 9.69
CA ILE A 105 1.22 1.22 8.31
C ILE A 105 -0.19 1.58 7.83
N HIS A 106 -1.22 1.19 8.60
CA HIS A 106 -2.61 1.38 8.20
C HIS A 106 -3.11 2.81 8.41
N GLY A 107 -2.43 3.60 9.27
CA GLY A 107 -2.73 5.00 9.53
C GLY A 107 -2.13 5.99 8.52
N LEU A 108 -1.30 5.53 7.58
CA LEU A 108 -0.51 6.40 6.68
C LEU A 108 -1.35 7.35 5.82
N TYR A 109 -2.54 6.90 5.44
CA TYR A 109 -3.52 7.64 4.64
C TYR A 109 -4.67 8.23 5.47
N SER A 110 -4.57 8.18 6.80
CA SER A 110 -5.57 8.79 7.69
C SER A 110 -5.61 10.30 7.52
N LYS A 111 -6.80 10.90 7.69
CA LYS A 111 -6.99 12.36 7.71
C LYS A 111 -6.28 12.99 8.91
N ASP A 112 -6.26 12.26 10.03
CA ASP A 112 -5.73 12.74 11.30
C ASP A 112 -4.25 12.33 11.50
N PHE A 113 -3.52 12.07 10.42
CA PHE A 113 -2.13 11.59 10.46
C PHE A 113 -1.22 12.45 11.34
N LYS A 114 -1.37 13.79 11.30
CA LYS A 114 -0.58 14.73 12.11
C LYS A 114 -0.76 14.49 13.62
N SER A 115 -1.94 14.04 14.06
CA SER A 115 -2.21 13.74 15.47
C SER A 115 -1.66 12.38 15.93
N GLN A 116 -1.27 11.53 14.97
CA GLN A 116 -0.78 10.16 15.20
C GLN A 116 0.73 10.06 15.03
N LEU A 117 1.44 11.19 15.03
CA LEU A 117 2.90 11.22 15.01
C LEU A 117 3.43 10.71 16.35
N THR A 118 4.51 9.94 16.30
CA THR A 118 5.25 9.58 17.51
C THR A 118 6.02 10.79 18.02
N GLN A 119 6.49 10.73 19.27
CA GLN A 119 7.34 11.79 19.81
C GLN A 119 8.61 11.99 18.95
N GLU A 120 9.26 10.89 18.57
CA GLU A 120 10.46 10.90 17.72
C GLU A 120 10.20 11.59 16.37
N GLU A 121 9.05 11.34 15.74
CA GLU A 121 8.69 11.97 14.48
C GLU A 121 8.36 13.46 14.63
N THR A 122 7.80 13.83 15.78
CA THR A 122 7.50 15.23 16.13
C THR A 122 8.80 16.01 16.37
N ASP A 123 9.73 15.43 17.11
CA ASP A 123 11.05 16.01 17.37
C ASP A 123 11.84 16.16 16.06
N MET A 124 11.78 15.14 15.19
CA MET A 124 12.37 15.20 13.86
C MET A 124 11.73 16.32 13.01
N TYR A 125 10.40 16.44 13.03
CA TYR A 125 9.69 17.50 12.30
C TYR A 125 10.12 18.89 12.76
N ASN A 126 10.14 19.12 14.07
CA ASN A 126 10.54 20.40 14.66
C ASN A 126 12.00 20.72 14.32
N TYR A 127 12.90 19.75 14.49
CA TYR A 127 14.32 19.90 14.13
C TYR A 127 14.50 20.32 12.67
N PHE A 128 13.79 19.69 11.73
CA PHE A 128 13.90 20.06 10.32
C PHE A 128 13.28 21.44 10.03
N MET A 129 12.19 21.79 10.70
CA MET A 129 11.61 23.13 10.60
C MET A 129 12.59 24.20 11.07
N ASP A 130 13.16 24.04 12.27
CA ASP A 130 14.13 24.98 12.83
C ASP A 130 15.35 25.11 11.92
N TRP A 131 15.90 23.97 11.44
CA TRP A 131 16.99 23.96 10.47
C TRP A 131 16.65 24.74 9.19
N PHE A 132 15.43 24.62 8.68
CA PHE A 132 15.02 25.33 7.46
C PHE A 132 14.95 26.84 7.69
N PHE A 133 14.40 27.28 8.83
CA PHE A 133 14.36 28.69 9.21
C PHE A 133 15.76 29.29 9.40
N GLU A 134 16.69 28.54 9.99
CA GLU A 134 18.07 28.99 10.21
C GLU A 134 18.89 29.03 8.93
N THR A 135 18.71 28.04 8.04
CA THR A 135 19.51 27.89 6.83
C THR A 135 19.03 28.80 5.69
N TYR A 136 17.72 29.01 5.59
CA TYR A 136 17.09 29.75 4.50
C TYR A 136 16.14 30.84 5.03
N PRO A 137 16.63 31.82 5.80
CA PRO A 137 15.78 32.86 6.38
C PRO A 137 15.06 33.69 5.31
N ASP A 138 15.72 33.94 4.17
CA ASP A 138 15.18 34.75 3.07
C ASP A 138 14.09 34.02 2.25
N ASP A 139 14.04 32.68 2.29
CA ASP A 139 13.09 31.87 1.52
C ASP A 139 11.88 31.42 2.38
N THR A 140 11.61 32.09 3.49
CA THR A 140 10.53 31.77 4.46
C THR A 140 9.14 32.24 4.03
N ASP A 141 8.87 32.25 2.73
CA ASP A 141 7.54 32.58 2.21
C ASP A 141 6.50 31.53 2.62
N PRO A 142 5.21 31.92 2.79
CA PRO A 142 4.13 31.00 3.11
C PRO A 142 4.02 29.80 2.14
N VAL A 143 4.40 30.00 0.87
CA VAL A 143 4.43 28.95 -0.16
C VAL A 143 5.53 27.94 0.14
N ASN A 144 6.75 28.39 0.41
CA ASN A 144 7.90 27.53 0.71
C ASN A 144 7.70 26.78 2.02
N LEU A 145 7.14 27.44 3.04
CA LEU A 145 6.76 26.78 4.30
C LEU A 145 5.72 25.68 4.08
N SER A 146 4.71 25.91 3.23
CA SER A 146 3.74 24.86 2.90
C SER A 146 4.37 23.71 2.10
N LEU A 147 5.29 24.00 1.19
CA LEU A 147 6.01 22.98 0.43
C LEU A 147 6.92 22.16 1.34
N PHE A 148 7.56 22.80 2.30
CA PHE A 148 8.42 22.14 3.27
C PHE A 148 7.64 21.31 4.28
N ASP A 149 6.49 21.77 4.79
CA ASP A 149 5.57 20.94 5.58
C ASP A 149 5.16 19.68 4.81
N ARG A 150 4.82 19.84 3.51
CA ARG A 150 4.51 18.69 2.65
C ARG A 150 5.71 17.77 2.46
N PHE A 151 6.92 18.31 2.26
CA PHE A 151 8.15 17.54 2.16
C PHE A 151 8.38 16.69 3.41
N LEU A 152 8.35 17.31 4.59
CA LEU A 152 8.54 16.62 5.88
C LEU A 152 7.49 15.55 6.12
N MET A 153 6.22 15.86 5.82
CA MET A 153 5.13 14.91 5.98
C MET A 153 5.31 13.69 5.06
N ASN A 154 5.75 13.88 3.81
CA ASN A 154 6.05 12.75 2.92
C ASN A 154 7.30 11.98 3.37
N LYS A 155 8.29 12.65 3.96
CA LYS A 155 9.48 12.01 4.52
C LYS A 155 9.15 11.05 5.66
N ILE A 156 8.34 11.50 6.62
CA ILE A 156 7.85 10.64 7.73
C ILE A 156 7.08 9.45 7.17
N LYS A 157 6.20 9.70 6.18
CA LYS A 157 5.41 8.63 5.57
C LYS A 157 6.27 7.59 4.85
N GLN A 158 7.30 8.03 4.13
CA GLN A 158 8.25 7.13 3.48
C GLN A 158 9.04 6.34 4.53
N ALA A 159 9.56 6.99 5.58
CA ALA A 159 10.28 6.31 6.65
C ALA A 159 9.45 5.20 7.32
N ARG A 160 8.15 5.44 7.55
CA ARG A 160 7.22 4.41 8.05
C ARG A 160 7.06 3.25 7.06
N LYS A 161 6.95 3.52 5.76
CA LYS A 161 6.86 2.50 4.70
C LYS A 161 8.14 1.66 4.64
N ASP A 162 9.30 2.31 4.67
CA ASP A 162 10.62 1.69 4.64
C ASP A 162 10.89 0.79 5.84
N SER A 163 10.33 1.14 7.01
CA SER A 163 10.45 0.32 8.22
C SER A 163 9.80 -1.07 8.11
N VAL A 164 8.92 -1.26 7.13
CA VAL A 164 8.21 -2.53 6.88
C VAL A 164 8.86 -3.28 5.74
N ASP A 165 9.02 -2.61 4.60
CA ASP A 165 9.53 -3.20 3.38
C ASP A 165 10.26 -2.17 2.53
N PHE A 166 11.56 -2.04 2.83
CA PHE A 166 12.47 -1.10 2.18
C PHE A 166 12.64 -1.32 0.68
N LEU A 167 12.51 -2.57 0.20
CA LEU A 167 12.74 -2.90 -1.22
C LEU A 167 11.47 -2.90 -2.06
N SER A 168 10.32 -2.61 -1.45
CA SER A 168 9.04 -2.58 -2.15
C SER A 168 8.79 -1.24 -2.85
N ASP A 169 9.25 -1.16 -4.08
CA ASP A 169 8.97 0.01 -4.91
C ASP A 169 7.55 -0.06 -5.48
N SER A 170 6.81 1.04 -5.30
CA SER A 170 5.55 1.22 -6.01
C SER A 170 5.84 1.96 -7.31
N GLN A 171 5.32 1.45 -8.43
CA GLN A 171 5.48 2.11 -9.74
C GLN A 171 4.56 3.35 -9.90
N ASN A 172 3.92 3.82 -8.83
CA ASN A 172 2.89 4.84 -8.90
C ASN A 172 3.48 6.25 -8.78
N TYR A 173 3.09 7.12 -9.71
CA TYR A 173 3.47 8.55 -9.73
C TYR A 173 3.11 9.32 -8.43
N ASN A 174 2.16 8.81 -7.65
CA ASN A 174 1.65 9.41 -6.42
C ASN A 174 2.32 8.87 -5.14
N ASP A 175 3.40 8.10 -5.28
CA ASP A 175 4.16 7.60 -4.12
C ASP A 175 4.78 8.74 -3.31
N PHE A 176 5.06 8.46 -2.04
CA PHE A 176 5.61 9.44 -1.10
C PHE A 176 7.03 9.86 -1.51
N GLU A 177 7.85 8.91 -1.93
CA GLU A 177 9.21 9.15 -2.44
C GLU A 177 9.23 10.08 -3.66
N VAL A 178 8.40 9.80 -4.67
CA VAL A 178 8.32 10.63 -5.88
C VAL A 178 7.90 12.07 -5.54
N LYS A 179 6.94 12.24 -4.63
CA LYS A 179 6.53 13.56 -4.13
C LYS A 179 7.65 14.25 -3.37
N LEU A 180 8.38 13.51 -2.54
CA LEU A 180 9.51 14.02 -1.77
C LEU A 180 10.61 14.56 -2.68
N ILE A 181 10.97 13.83 -3.74
CA ILE A 181 11.94 14.27 -4.74
C ILE A 181 11.49 15.58 -5.39
N ARG A 182 10.23 15.68 -5.82
CA ARG A 182 9.70 16.91 -6.45
C ARG A 182 9.69 18.11 -5.52
N PHE A 183 9.30 17.92 -4.26
CA PHE A 183 9.31 19.01 -3.29
C PHE A 183 10.75 19.45 -2.98
N ALA A 184 11.69 18.51 -2.89
CA ALA A 184 13.12 18.84 -2.72
C ALA A 184 13.70 19.60 -3.92
N GLU A 185 13.31 19.24 -5.14
CA GLU A 185 13.69 19.96 -6.36
C GLU A 185 13.10 21.38 -6.38
N THR A 186 11.82 21.52 -6.03
CA THR A 186 11.13 22.82 -6.02
C THR A 186 11.71 23.77 -4.97
N LEU A 187 12.07 23.24 -3.79
CA LEU A 187 12.71 24.00 -2.71
C LEU A 187 14.21 24.21 -2.93
N GLY A 188 14.80 23.67 -4.00
CA GLY A 188 16.24 23.82 -4.28
C GLY A 188 17.15 23.13 -3.26
N LEU A 189 16.63 22.22 -2.42
CA LEU A 189 17.40 21.51 -1.38
C LEU A 189 18.43 20.53 -1.96
N ASN A 190 18.31 20.20 -3.24
CA ASN A 190 19.19 19.25 -3.90
C ASN A 190 20.59 19.87 -4.16
N ARG A 191 21.64 19.14 -3.78
CA ARG A 191 23.05 19.52 -4.01
C ARG A 191 23.36 19.90 -5.47
N LYS A 192 22.68 19.28 -6.45
CA LYS A 192 22.81 19.59 -7.87
C LYS A 192 22.39 21.03 -8.18
N PHE A 193 21.35 21.53 -7.53
CA PHE A 193 20.87 22.89 -7.69
C PHE A 193 21.87 23.89 -7.08
N ASN A 194 22.36 23.61 -5.87
CA ASN A 194 23.36 24.44 -5.20
C ASN A 194 24.66 24.56 -6.02
N LYS A 195 25.20 23.44 -6.53
CA LYS A 195 26.37 23.45 -7.42
C LYS A 195 26.12 24.18 -8.74
N SER A 196 24.90 24.16 -9.26
CA SER A 196 24.54 24.92 -10.46
C SER A 196 24.48 26.42 -10.20
N ARG A 197 24.03 26.85 -9.02
CA ARG A 197 24.10 28.25 -8.58
C ARG A 197 25.55 28.70 -8.41
N GLU A 198 26.40 27.87 -7.80
CA GLU A 198 27.83 28.16 -7.64
C GLU A 198 28.56 28.25 -9.00
N ASN A 199 28.10 27.53 -10.02
CA ASN A 199 28.60 27.62 -11.39
C ASN A 199 27.92 28.72 -12.23
N SER A 200 26.99 29.51 -11.67
CA SER A 200 26.32 30.60 -12.42
C SER A 200 27.29 31.70 -12.86
N ASP A 201 28.44 31.82 -12.19
CA ASP A 201 29.54 32.71 -12.59
C ASP A 201 30.40 32.12 -13.71
N ASN A 202 30.28 30.83 -14.01
CA ASN A 202 30.96 30.20 -15.14
C ASN A 202 30.11 30.38 -16.42
N LYS A 203 30.00 31.63 -16.89
CA LYS A 203 29.45 31.92 -18.23
C LYS A 203 30.27 31.12 -19.24
N GLN A 204 29.70 30.04 -19.80
CA GLN A 204 30.24 29.45 -21.01
C GLN A 204 30.26 30.56 -22.07
N LYS A 205 31.47 31.03 -22.35
CA LYS A 205 31.79 32.15 -23.24
C LYS A 205 31.74 31.69 -24.70
N THR A 206 30.79 30.83 -25.04
CA THR A 206 30.58 30.30 -26.38
C THR A 206 29.17 30.71 -26.77
N ASP A 207 29.09 31.89 -27.38
CA ASP A 207 27.87 32.38 -27.99
C ASP A 207 27.52 31.42 -29.13
N ILE A 208 26.32 30.82 -29.10
CA ILE A 208 25.84 29.88 -30.13
C ILE A 208 25.87 30.56 -31.51
N THR A 209 25.81 31.88 -31.53
CA THR A 209 26.00 32.73 -32.71
C THR A 209 27.31 32.45 -33.47
N MET A 210 28.40 32.09 -32.78
CA MET A 210 29.68 31.79 -33.43
C MET A 210 29.70 30.42 -34.14
N LEU A 211 28.72 29.56 -33.88
CA LEU A 211 28.62 28.24 -34.53
C LEU A 211 27.97 28.31 -35.92
N PHE A 212 27.34 29.44 -36.25
CA PHE A 212 26.60 29.67 -37.51
C PHE A 212 27.22 30.80 -38.35
N GLN A 213 28.37 31.34 -37.95
CA GLN A 213 29.04 32.44 -38.67
C GLN A 213 30.13 31.96 -39.65
N ASP A 214 30.47 30.67 -39.68
CA ASP A 214 31.55 30.12 -40.52
C ASP A 214 31.09 29.62 -41.92
N ASP A 215 29.83 29.81 -42.32
CA ASP A 215 29.30 29.32 -43.61
C ASP A 215 28.99 30.44 -44.64
N ASN A 216 29.68 31.58 -44.58
CA ASN A 216 29.61 32.60 -45.64
C ASN A 216 31.03 33.02 -46.11
N GLU A 217 31.72 32.11 -46.80
CA GLU A 217 32.74 32.43 -47.83
C GLU A 217 32.55 31.53 -49.06
#